data_AF-I3SLP4-F1
#
_entry.id   AF-I3SLP4-F1
#
_cell.length_a   1.000
_cell.length_b   1.000
_cell.length_c   1.000
_cell.angle_alpha   90.00
_cell.angle_beta   90.00
_cell.angle_gamma   90.00
#
_symmetry.space_group_name_H-M   'P 1'
#
loop_
_entity.id
_entity.type
_entity.pdbx_description
1 polymer ?
#
loop_
_entity_poly.entity_id
_entity_poly.type
_entity_poly.pdbx_seq_one_letter_code
_entity_poly.pdbx_strand_id
1 'polypeptide(L)'
;MGRQDSRSNSDMGMETFNKQTQEIDKQIEKLSGLLQKLKEANEESKSVTKASAMKSIKKRMEKDIDEVGKIAHGVKAKIEALNRDNLANRQKPGCEKGTGVDRARMNMANALTKKFKDLMIEFQTLRQRIQDEYREVVERRVITVTGSRPDDETIDNLIETGKQ
;
A
#
# COMPACT_ATOMS: atom_id res chain seq x y z
N MET A 1 16.12 38.42 -34.61
CA MET A 1 14.77 38.04 -34.11
C MET A 1 14.75 36.53 -33.92
N GLY A 2 14.97 36.04 -32.69
CA GLY A 2 14.77 34.63 -32.38
C GLY A 2 13.36 34.45 -31.84
N ARG A 3 12.46 33.84 -32.63
CA ARG A 3 11.14 33.42 -32.11
C ARG A 3 11.40 32.35 -31.07
N GLN A 4 11.23 32.72 -29.81
CA GLN A 4 11.14 31.76 -28.72
C GLN A 4 9.75 31.13 -28.87
N ASP A 5 9.65 30.08 -29.68
CA ASP A 5 8.43 29.29 -29.78
C ASP A 5 8.19 28.66 -28.41
N SER A 6 7.33 29.29 -27.62
CA SER A 6 6.76 28.70 -26.40
C SER A 6 5.93 27.49 -26.81
N ARG A 7 6.60 26.34 -27.01
CA ARG A 7 5.95 25.05 -27.26
C ARG A 7 4.95 24.78 -26.13
N SER A 8 3.76 24.33 -26.51
CA SER A 8 2.68 24.13 -25.54
C SER A 8 2.99 22.94 -24.61
N ASN A 9 2.44 22.96 -23.39
CA ASN A 9 2.54 21.82 -22.47
C ASN A 9 1.99 20.51 -23.06
N SER A 10 1.07 20.61 -24.02
CA SER A 10 0.50 19.50 -24.78
C SER A 10 1.55 18.84 -25.68
N ASP A 11 2.36 19.64 -26.39
CA ASP A 11 3.44 19.15 -27.27
C ASP A 11 4.53 18.40 -26.49
N MET A 12 4.77 18.82 -25.23
CA MET A 12 5.73 18.20 -24.32
C MET A 12 5.16 17.01 -23.53
N GLY A 13 3.91 16.61 -23.81
CA GLY A 13 3.25 15.47 -23.17
C GLY A 13 3.00 15.64 -21.67
N MET A 14 2.94 16.87 -21.16
CA MET A 14 2.71 17.15 -19.74
C MET A 14 1.25 16.92 -19.33
N GLU A 15 0.29 17.13 -20.23
CA GLU A 15 -1.13 16.91 -19.91
C GLU A 15 -1.41 15.44 -19.58
N THR A 16 -0.97 14.54 -20.46
CA THR A 16 -1.09 13.09 -20.27
C THR A 16 -0.35 12.62 -19.01
N PHE A 17 0.86 13.12 -18.79
CA PHE A 17 1.63 12.85 -17.59
C PHE A 17 0.88 13.27 -16.33
N ASN A 18 0.33 14.49 -16.30
CA ASN A 18 -0.43 15.00 -15.17
C ASN A 18 -1.65 14.11 -14.86
N LYS A 19 -2.39 13.67 -15.89
CA LYS A 19 -3.52 12.74 -15.73
C LYS A 19 -3.07 11.42 -15.11
N GLN A 20 -2.00 10.81 -15.62
CA GLN A 20 -1.44 9.57 -15.06
C GLN A 20 -1.00 9.75 -13.60
N THR A 21 -0.33 10.85 -13.27
CA THR A 21 0.13 11.13 -11.89
C THR A 21 -1.03 11.30 -10.92
N GLN A 22 -2.09 12.02 -11.32
CA GLN A 22 -3.29 12.20 -10.50
C GLN A 22 -4.03 10.87 -10.28
N GLU A 23 -4.08 10.01 -11.30
CA GLU A 23 -4.70 8.69 -11.15
C GLU A 23 -3.93 7.79 -10.18
N ILE A 24 -2.60 7.78 -10.27
CA ILE A 24 -1.73 7.05 -9.33
C ILE A 24 -1.94 7.60 -7.92
N ASP A 25 -1.95 8.91 -7.74
CA ASP A 25 -2.09 9.53 -6.43
C ASP A 25 -3.44 9.18 -5.77
N LYS A 26 -4.54 9.21 -6.51
CA LYS A 26 -5.86 8.76 -6.03
C LYS A 26 -5.86 7.30 -5.57
N GLN A 27 -5.14 6.43 -6.26
CA GLN A 27 -5.03 5.03 -5.84
C GLN A 27 -4.18 4.87 -4.58
N ILE A 28 -3.13 5.68 -4.41
CA ILE A 28 -2.34 5.73 -3.18
C ILE A 28 -3.22 6.25 -2.02
N GLU A 29 -4.03 7.28 -2.23
CA GLU A 29 -4.98 7.76 -1.21
C GLU A 29 -5.99 6.68 -0.80
N LYS A 30 -6.48 5.89 -1.77
CA LYS A 30 -7.35 4.74 -1.48
C LYS A 30 -6.63 3.71 -0.60
N LEU A 31 -5.35 3.42 -0.87
CA LEU A 31 -4.53 2.56 -0.02
C LEU A 31 -4.38 3.15 1.39
N SER A 32 -4.14 4.46 1.53
CA SER A 32 -4.06 5.11 2.85
C SER A 32 -5.37 4.97 3.64
N GLY A 33 -6.52 5.08 2.96
CA GLY A 33 -7.82 4.82 3.59
C GLY A 33 -8.00 3.38 4.06
N LEU A 34 -7.53 2.39 3.30
CA LEU A 34 -7.55 0.98 3.72
C LEU A 34 -6.62 0.72 4.91
N LEU A 35 -5.47 1.40 4.97
CA LEU A 35 -4.56 1.28 6.10
C LEU A 35 -5.23 1.76 7.39
N GLN A 36 -5.89 2.91 7.31
CA GLN A 36 -6.60 3.47 8.46
C GLN A 36 -7.71 2.55 8.95
N LYS A 37 -8.52 1.97 8.04
CA LYS A 37 -9.54 0.98 8.38
C LYS A 37 -8.96 -0.27 9.03
N LEU A 38 -7.81 -0.75 8.54
CA LEU A 38 -7.14 -1.91 9.10
C LEU A 38 -6.64 -1.63 10.52
N LYS A 39 -6.11 -0.42 10.79
CA LYS A 39 -5.72 0.01 12.15
C LYS A 39 -6.93 0.05 13.08
N GLU A 40 -8.02 0.66 12.65
CA GLU A 40 -9.26 0.77 13.43
C GLU A 40 -9.84 -0.62 13.75
N ALA A 41 -9.86 -1.52 12.76
CA ALA A 41 -10.32 -2.88 12.96
C ALA A 41 -9.42 -3.66 13.93
N ASN A 42 -8.10 -3.46 13.89
CA ASN A 42 -7.19 -4.08 14.85
C ASN A 42 -7.46 -3.57 16.27
N GLU A 43 -7.59 -2.25 16.46
CA GLU A 43 -7.88 -1.68 17.78
C GLU A 43 -9.25 -2.13 18.31
N GLU A 44 -10.28 -2.20 17.44
CA GLU A 44 -11.59 -2.76 17.81
C GLU A 44 -11.45 -4.21 18.31
N SER A 45 -10.65 -5.03 17.63
CA SER A 45 -10.44 -6.43 17.98
C SER A 45 -9.92 -6.62 19.41
N LYS A 46 -9.11 -5.69 19.91
CA LYS A 46 -8.52 -5.74 21.26
C LYS A 46 -9.55 -5.57 22.38
N SER A 47 -10.65 -4.88 22.10
CA SER A 47 -11.69 -4.55 23.08
C SER A 47 -12.85 -5.56 23.11
N VAL A 48 -12.97 -6.40 22.09
CA VAL A 48 -14.11 -7.29 21.90
C VAL A 48 -13.90 -8.63 22.59
N THR A 49 -14.83 -9.00 23.47
CA THR A 49 -14.81 -10.28 24.21
C THR A 49 -15.68 -11.37 23.59
N LYS A 50 -16.60 -11.01 22.68
CA LYS A 50 -17.51 -11.96 22.02
C LYS A 50 -16.81 -12.63 20.84
N ALA A 51 -16.76 -13.96 20.84
CA ALA A 51 -16.13 -14.76 19.78
C ALA A 51 -16.71 -14.49 18.37
N SER A 52 -18.03 -14.28 18.26
CA SER A 52 -18.69 -13.97 16.98
C SER A 52 -18.28 -12.61 16.41
N ALA A 53 -18.11 -11.61 17.28
CA ALA A 53 -17.66 -10.28 16.90
C ALA A 53 -16.17 -10.30 16.53
N MET A 54 -15.32 -11.00 17.29
CA MET A 54 -13.91 -11.22 16.94
C MET A 54 -13.75 -11.86 15.56
N LYS A 55 -14.53 -12.92 15.26
CA LYS A 55 -14.52 -13.58 13.95
C LYS A 55 -14.93 -12.63 12.82
N SER A 56 -15.92 -11.77 13.07
CA SER A 56 -16.40 -10.78 12.09
C SER A 56 -15.34 -9.72 11.81
N ILE A 57 -14.64 -9.24 12.84
CA ILE A 57 -13.53 -8.28 12.70
C ILE A 57 -12.37 -8.90 11.93
N LYS A 58 -11.97 -10.14 12.25
CA LYS A 58 -10.93 -10.88 11.50
C LYS A 58 -11.26 -10.97 10.01
N LYS A 59 -12.49 -11.39 9.67
CA LYS A 59 -12.94 -11.48 8.28
C LYS A 59 -12.90 -10.12 7.55
N ARG A 60 -13.22 -9.02 8.25
CA ARG A 60 -13.11 -7.66 7.69
C ARG A 60 -11.66 -7.29 7.41
N MET A 61 -10.75 -7.54 8.35
CA MET A 61 -9.32 -7.30 8.17
C MET A 61 -8.71 -8.11 7.02
N GLU A 62 -9.07 -9.40 6.90
CA GLU A 62 -8.65 -10.25 5.78
C GLU A 62 -9.07 -9.66 4.43
N LYS A 63 -10.33 -9.22 4.32
CA LYS A 63 -10.84 -8.57 3.11
C LYS A 63 -10.08 -7.27 2.78
N ASP A 64 -9.80 -6.45 3.78
CA ASP A 64 -9.07 -5.20 3.59
C ASP A 64 -7.63 -5.47 3.11
N ILE A 65 -6.96 -6.50 3.67
CA ILE A 65 -5.62 -6.94 3.24
C ILE A 65 -5.64 -7.42 1.78
N ASP A 66 -6.64 -8.22 1.39
CA ASP A 66 -6.79 -8.68 -0.01
C ASP A 66 -7.01 -7.51 -0.98
N GLU A 67 -7.82 -6.52 -0.58
CA GLU A 67 -8.07 -5.33 -1.40
C GLU A 67 -6.79 -4.48 -1.57
N VAL A 68 -6.00 -4.34 -0.51
CA VAL A 68 -4.68 -3.67 -0.54
C VAL A 68 -3.77 -4.35 -1.55
N GLY A 69 -3.67 -5.68 -1.54
CA GLY A 69 -2.83 -6.43 -2.48
C GLY A 69 -3.19 -6.16 -3.95
N LYS A 70 -4.49 -6.14 -4.26
CA LYS A 70 -5.00 -5.87 -5.62
C LYS A 70 -4.66 -4.46 -6.09
N ILE A 71 -4.91 -3.45 -5.25
CA ILE A 71 -4.65 -2.05 -5.60
C ILE A 71 -3.14 -1.79 -5.69
N ALA A 72 -2.35 -2.31 -4.74
CA ALA A 72 -0.91 -2.12 -4.71
C ALA A 72 -0.22 -2.67 -5.96
N HIS A 73 -0.66 -3.84 -6.46
CA HIS A 73 -0.16 -4.38 -7.72
C HIS A 73 -0.43 -3.44 -8.89
N GLY A 74 -1.64 -2.89 -8.98
CA GLY A 74 -2.02 -1.91 -10.00
C GLY A 74 -1.22 -0.60 -9.92
N VAL A 75 -1.05 -0.06 -8.71
CA VAL A 75 -0.27 1.17 -8.48
C VAL A 75 1.19 0.97 -8.89
N LYS A 76 1.80 -0.15 -8.49
CA LYS A 76 3.17 -0.49 -8.87
C LYS A 76 3.33 -0.53 -10.40
N ALA A 77 2.44 -1.22 -11.11
CA ALA A 77 2.47 -1.31 -12.56
C ALA A 77 2.35 0.07 -13.24
N LYS A 78 1.48 0.96 -12.72
CA LYS A 78 1.34 2.33 -13.24
C LYS A 78 2.57 3.19 -12.99
N ILE A 79 3.20 3.08 -11.83
CA ILE A 79 4.45 3.80 -11.53
C ILE A 79 5.58 3.32 -12.46
N GLU A 80 5.69 2.02 -12.71
CA GLU A 80 6.66 1.47 -13.65
C GLU A 80 6.40 1.94 -15.09
N ALA A 81 5.13 2.01 -15.51
CA ALA A 81 4.75 2.58 -16.80
C ALA A 81 5.10 4.06 -16.90
N LEU A 82 4.77 4.86 -15.88
CA LEU A 82 5.12 6.29 -15.81
C LEU A 82 6.63 6.52 -15.95
N ASN A 83 7.44 5.67 -15.30
CA ASN A 83 8.89 5.74 -15.40
C ASN A 83 9.39 5.40 -16.81
N ARG A 84 8.81 4.40 -17.49
CA ARG A 84 9.11 4.12 -18.90
C ARG A 84 8.73 5.28 -19.81
N ASP A 85 7.55 5.88 -19.60
CA ASP A 85 7.07 7.03 -20.35
C ASP A 85 8.00 8.25 -20.18
N ASN A 86 8.52 8.48 -18.97
CA ASN A 86 9.49 9.53 -18.71
C ASN A 86 10.79 9.32 -19.50
N LEU A 87 11.29 8.08 -19.59
CA LEU A 87 12.47 7.77 -20.40
C LEU A 87 12.21 7.97 -21.89
N ALA A 88 11.05 7.54 -22.40
CA ALA A 88 10.66 7.74 -23.78
C ALA A 88 10.49 9.23 -24.13
N ASN A 89 9.97 10.04 -23.20
CA ASN A 89 9.78 11.47 -23.40
C ASN A 89 11.09 12.22 -23.67
N ARG A 90 12.24 11.68 -23.25
CA ARG A 90 13.56 12.28 -23.51
C ARG A 90 13.98 12.31 -24.97
N GLN A 91 13.32 11.52 -25.83
CA GLN A 91 13.57 11.53 -27.27
C GLN A 91 12.90 12.73 -27.97
N LYS A 92 12.05 13.48 -27.26
CA LYS A 92 11.36 14.65 -27.82
C LYS A 92 12.22 15.91 -27.68
N PRO A 93 12.26 16.77 -28.71
CA PRO A 93 12.98 18.05 -28.66
C PRO A 93 12.49 18.95 -27.50
N GLY A 94 13.39 19.38 -26.63
CA GLY A 94 13.10 20.20 -25.44
C GLY A 94 12.66 19.41 -24.20
N CYS A 95 12.65 18.08 -24.27
CA CYS A 95 12.38 17.17 -23.16
C CYS A 95 13.58 16.29 -22.82
N GLU A 96 14.76 16.60 -23.37
CA GLU A 96 15.98 15.83 -23.18
C GLU A 96 16.36 15.73 -21.69
N LYS A 97 17.23 14.77 -21.38
CA LYS A 97 17.71 14.56 -20.01
C LYS A 97 18.27 15.87 -19.42
N GLY A 98 17.81 16.24 -18.22
CA GLY A 98 18.26 17.44 -17.51
C GLY A 98 17.49 18.72 -17.83
N THR A 99 16.62 18.71 -18.84
CA THR A 99 15.69 19.82 -19.11
C THR A 99 14.76 20.08 -17.92
N GLY A 100 14.13 21.26 -17.88
CA GLY A 100 13.13 21.57 -16.85
C GLY A 100 11.97 20.57 -16.84
N VAL A 101 11.50 20.16 -18.03
CA VAL A 101 10.42 19.17 -18.19
C VAL A 101 10.86 17.80 -17.69
N ASP A 102 12.04 17.31 -18.09
CA ASP A 102 12.57 16.03 -17.60
C ASP A 102 12.70 16.02 -16.07
N ARG A 103 13.30 17.07 -15.49
CA ARG A 103 13.46 17.19 -14.04
C ARG A 103 12.12 17.20 -13.31
N ALA A 104 11.14 17.98 -13.79
CA ALA A 104 9.81 18.03 -13.19
C ALA A 104 9.13 16.66 -13.19
N ARG A 105 9.13 15.97 -14.34
CA ARG A 105 8.51 14.65 -14.49
C ARG A 105 9.19 13.58 -13.62
N MET A 106 10.52 13.58 -13.58
CA MET A 106 11.29 12.65 -12.75
C MET A 106 11.03 12.90 -11.25
N ASN A 107 11.01 14.15 -10.82
CA ASN A 107 10.75 14.49 -9.41
C ASN A 107 9.35 14.04 -8.97
N MET A 108 8.33 14.26 -9.79
CA MET A 108 6.96 13.83 -9.49
C MET A 108 6.83 12.30 -9.45
N ALA A 109 7.43 11.59 -10.42
CA ALA A 109 7.42 10.12 -10.44
C ALA A 109 8.17 9.53 -9.22
N ASN A 110 9.29 10.13 -8.83
CA ASN A 110 10.05 9.74 -7.64
C ASN A 110 9.25 9.98 -6.35
N ALA A 111 8.55 11.11 -6.25
CA ALA A 111 7.69 11.42 -5.11
C ALA A 111 6.56 10.40 -4.95
N LEU A 112 5.86 10.05 -6.05
CA LEU A 112 4.84 9.00 -6.05
C LEU A 112 5.41 7.63 -5.66
N THR A 113 6.58 7.29 -6.21
CA THR A 113 7.29 6.03 -5.87
C THR A 113 7.61 5.96 -4.38
N LYS A 114 8.11 7.05 -3.80
CA LYS A 114 8.41 7.13 -2.37
C LYS A 114 7.16 7.02 -1.53
N LYS A 115 6.12 7.82 -1.80
CA LYS A 115 4.84 7.79 -1.08
C LYS A 115 4.22 6.39 -1.07
N PHE A 116 4.22 5.72 -2.23
CA PHE A 116 3.75 4.33 -2.34
C PHE A 116 4.58 3.36 -1.51
N LYS A 117 5.91 3.41 -1.60
CA LYS A 117 6.81 2.53 -0.83
C LYS A 117 6.64 2.72 0.68
N ASP A 118 6.65 3.96 1.15
CA ASP A 118 6.51 4.28 2.58
C ASP A 118 5.17 3.73 3.11
N LEU A 119 4.10 3.89 2.36
CA LEU A 119 2.78 3.35 2.71
C LEU A 119 2.78 1.81 2.75
N MET A 120 3.43 1.14 1.80
CA MET A 120 3.51 -0.33 1.78
C MET A 120 4.34 -0.89 2.93
N ILE A 121 5.40 -0.19 3.35
CA ILE A 121 6.17 -0.54 4.56
C ILE A 121 5.28 -0.44 5.79
N GLU A 122 4.47 0.62 5.90
CA GLU A 122 3.54 0.80 7.01
C GLU A 122 2.48 -0.30 7.08
N PHE A 123 1.92 -0.70 5.92
CA PHE A 123 1.01 -1.84 5.83
C PHE A 123 1.67 -3.15 6.27
N GLN A 124 2.90 -3.41 5.82
CA GLN A 124 3.62 -4.62 6.19
C GLN A 124 3.90 -4.67 7.69
N THR A 125 4.31 -3.54 8.26
CA THR A 125 4.54 -3.39 9.70
C THR A 125 3.27 -3.62 10.51
N LEU A 126 2.15 -3.04 10.09
CA LEU A 126 0.86 -3.25 10.75
C LEU A 126 0.40 -4.70 10.64
N ARG A 127 0.51 -5.32 9.46
CA ARG A 127 0.13 -6.73 9.27
C ARG A 127 0.92 -7.65 10.18
N GLN A 128 2.23 -7.45 10.28
CA GLN A 128 3.09 -8.22 11.18
C GLN A 128 2.64 -8.05 12.63
N ARG A 129 2.44 -6.80 13.06
CA ARG A 129 1.96 -6.49 14.41
C ARG A 129 0.62 -7.17 14.73
N ILE A 130 -0.34 -7.16 13.81
CA ILE A 130 -1.62 -7.85 13.98
C ILE A 130 -1.42 -9.35 14.18
N GLN A 131 -0.53 -9.96 13.40
CA GLN A 131 -0.22 -11.39 13.51
C GLN A 131 0.45 -11.73 14.85
N ASP A 132 1.41 -10.91 15.27
CA ASP A 132 2.13 -11.11 16.54
C ASP A 132 1.19 -10.93 17.75
N GLU A 133 0.37 -9.87 17.75
CA GLU A 133 -0.64 -9.61 18.79
C GLU A 133 -1.66 -10.77 18.86
N TYR A 134 -2.10 -11.31 17.71
CA TYR A 134 -3.02 -12.45 17.68
C TYR A 134 -2.38 -13.73 18.21
N ARG A 135 -1.11 -14.00 17.84
CA ARG A 135 -0.35 -15.15 18.35
C ARG A 135 -0.26 -15.13 19.86
N GLU A 136 0.09 -13.97 20.43
CA GLU A 136 0.20 -13.79 21.88
C GLU A 136 -1.14 -14.03 22.60
N VAL A 137 -2.25 -13.55 22.03
CA VAL A 137 -3.60 -13.79 22.59
C VAL A 137 -3.95 -15.28 22.59
N VAL A 138 -3.66 -16.00 21.50
CA VAL A 138 -3.89 -17.44 21.41
C VAL A 138 -3.02 -18.18 22.42
N GLU A 139 -1.72 -17.90 22.50
CA GLU A 139 -0.78 -18.52 23.45
C GLU A 139 -1.25 -18.35 24.90
N ARG A 140 -1.59 -17.11 25.31
CA ARG A 140 -2.08 -16.83 26.67
C ARG A 140 -3.37 -17.59 26.99
N ARG A 141 -4.28 -17.70 26.02
CA ARG A 141 -5.55 -18.41 26.20
C ARG A 141 -5.32 -19.92 26.35
N VAL A 142 -4.42 -20.50 25.55
CA VAL A 142 -4.06 -21.92 25.67
C VAL A 142 -3.45 -22.19 27.04
N ILE A 143 -2.45 -21.39 27.48
CA ILE A 143 -1.84 -21.54 28.81
C ILE A 143 -2.87 -21.46 29.93
N THR A 144 -3.84 -20.54 29.83
CA THR A 144 -4.89 -20.38 30.84
C THR A 144 -5.82 -21.60 30.89
N VAL A 145 -6.08 -22.23 29.73
CA VAL A 145 -6.99 -23.39 29.62
C VAL A 145 -6.30 -24.71 29.96
N THR A 146 -5.06 -24.89 29.49
CA THR A 146 -4.31 -26.15 29.60
C THR A 146 -3.32 -26.18 30.75
N GLY A 147 -3.00 -25.02 31.35
CA GLY A 147 -1.98 -24.86 32.39
C GLY A 147 -0.53 -25.04 31.89
N SER A 148 -0.31 -25.22 30.59
CA SER A 148 1.00 -25.52 30.00
C SER A 148 1.25 -24.68 28.76
N ARG A 149 2.53 -24.35 28.52
CA ARG A 149 2.94 -23.57 27.34
C ARG A 149 2.90 -24.48 26.11
N PRO A 150 2.06 -24.19 25.09
CA PRO A 150 2.09 -24.93 23.83
C PRO A 150 3.38 -24.63 23.06
N ASP A 151 3.85 -25.57 22.26
CA ASP A 151 4.90 -25.31 21.28
C ASP A 151 4.40 -24.41 20.13
N ASP A 152 5.35 -23.82 19.41
CA ASP A 152 5.05 -22.86 18.33
C ASP A 152 4.20 -23.47 17.21
N GLU A 153 4.39 -24.75 16.89
CA GLU A 153 3.65 -25.49 15.86
C GLU A 153 2.18 -25.68 16.26
N THR A 154 1.92 -25.92 17.54
CA THR A 154 0.56 -26.02 18.10
C THR A 154 -0.16 -24.67 18.02
N ILE A 155 0.54 -23.57 18.31
CA ILE A 155 -0.04 -22.22 18.20
C ILE A 155 -0.41 -21.91 16.74
N ASP A 156 0.49 -22.21 15.80
CA ASP A 156 0.25 -22.00 14.37
C ASP A 156 -0.95 -22.84 13.87
N ASN A 157 -1.03 -24.11 14.27
CA ASN A 157 -2.18 -24.97 13.96
C ASN A 157 -3.51 -24.43 14.54
N LEU A 158 -3.51 -23.84 15.73
CA LEU A 158 -4.71 -23.24 16.32
C LEU A 158 -5.13 -21.94 15.60
N ILE A 159 -4.16 -21.15 15.14
CA ILE A 159 -4.38 -19.94 14.34
C ILE A 159 -5.00 -20.29 12.97
N GLU A 160 -4.52 -21.37 12.34
CA GLU A 160 -5.00 -21.83 11.03
C GLU A 160 -6.36 -22.54 11.10
N THR A 161 -6.54 -23.45 12.07
CA THR A 161 -7.78 -24.25 12.16
C THR A 161 -8.93 -23.48 12.79
N GLY A 162 -8.65 -22.40 13.53
CA GLY A 162 -9.67 -21.59 14.21
C GLY A 162 -10.50 -22.37 15.23
N LYS A 163 -10.06 -23.58 15.61
CA LYS A 163 -10.70 -24.41 16.64
C LYS A 163 -10.36 -23.80 17.99
N GLN A 164 -11.36 -23.15 18.59
CA GLN A 164 -11.34 -22.67 19.98
C GLN A 164 -11.81 -23.76 20.93
#